data_AF-E1ZES7-F1
#
_entry.id   AF-E1ZES7-F1
#
_cell.length_a   1.000
_cell.length_b   1.000
_cell.length_c   1.000
_cell.angle_alpha   90.00
_cell.angle_beta   90.00
_cell.angle_gamma   90.00
#
_symmetry.space_group_name_H-M   'P 1'
#
loop_
_entity.id
_entity.type
_entity.pdbx_description
1 polymer ?
#
loop_
_entity_poly.entity_id
_entity_poly.type
_entity_poly.pdbx_seq_one_letter_code
_entity_poly.pdbx_strand_id
1 'polypeptide(L)'
;MWLAPNLITLLGLFALLLSYVVAAVHLPEFAGTAPLWLYFSSAFAVFFYLHMDCLDGKQARRTKNSSPLGQLFDHGCDALAVHLVLMNVACSLNVPMGWRMISGTYCVMVPWIMAHWEEYHTGTMVYGNGYMGVTEANYSVVMMHLITCAIRQAALLGDLLPGPQTWLVHPFAALMSSSVAQALLPGFVTKLVSQIQLNDLAVLWISSMAVMLLCQQVERVFRLSGTQQLEHTTLPKREQGHKQLGKQHAASHLLQLLLMFALGGMLLMLPHPAPGQGRVVMGTFGVIYAMQATKLIMAHMSKEPFEVAAWPLVAMAAQIANHFLGWLDPVLLGYSVNAVVVAGYLHYVISMINEICAFLKIPCLTVRKGPFANSPPTTPNQRHTMAAKIKRALRVWNSVEDFQEGEEWQEALDALESVTGQVSGDPKGFDLTGDGERWEAAGGDEISEAAEFPTVLYEKWVEVLGQAAENLEWEPAQWEALWKNLQKWGRALTRAGLDFGSDTGMAELQDIIETYASGAPKQRKRKAPVEEPAEEAEEEEPGAKKAKDNE
;
A
#
# COMPACT_ATOMS: atom_id res chain seq x y z
N MET A 1 19.07 -20.01 -11.96
CA MET A 1 17.80 -19.40 -12.42
C MET A 1 18.11 -18.28 -13.41
N TRP A 2 17.29 -18.10 -14.45
CA TRP A 2 17.60 -17.21 -15.58
C TRP A 2 16.64 -16.02 -15.75
N LEU A 3 15.40 -16.14 -15.27
CA LEU A 3 14.37 -15.12 -15.46
C LEU A 3 14.48 -14.03 -14.39
N ALA A 4 14.71 -12.79 -14.83
CA ALA A 4 14.82 -11.62 -13.97
C ALA A 4 13.44 -11.16 -13.45
N PRO A 5 13.33 -10.65 -12.21
CA PRO A 5 12.07 -10.16 -11.64
C PRO A 5 11.37 -9.13 -12.52
N ASN A 6 12.06 -8.04 -12.89
CA ASN A 6 11.48 -6.95 -13.70
C ASN A 6 11.02 -7.43 -15.09
N LEU A 7 11.61 -8.51 -15.61
CA LEU A 7 11.16 -9.10 -16.87
C LEU A 7 9.81 -9.82 -16.70
N ILE A 8 9.53 -10.40 -15.53
CA ILE A 8 8.22 -11.00 -15.22
C ILE A 8 7.14 -9.91 -15.25
N THR A 9 7.34 -8.81 -14.54
CA THR A 9 6.46 -7.63 -14.54
C THR A 9 6.21 -7.13 -15.97
N LEU A 10 7.29 -6.96 -16.75
CA LEU A 10 7.22 -6.47 -18.12
C LEU A 10 6.42 -7.40 -19.05
N LEU A 11 6.55 -8.72 -18.88
CA LEU A 11 5.76 -9.70 -19.64
C LEU A 11 4.27 -9.60 -19.30
N GLY A 12 3.94 -9.39 -18.02
CA GLY A 12 2.58 -9.08 -17.58
C GLY A 12 2.03 -7.85 -18.29
N LEU A 13 2.76 -6.74 -18.24
CA LEU A 13 2.36 -5.47 -18.87
C LEU A 13 2.16 -5.62 -20.38
N PHE A 14 3.03 -6.39 -21.05
CA PHE A 14 2.91 -6.64 -22.49
C PHE A 14 1.62 -7.40 -22.84
N ALA A 15 1.17 -8.33 -21.99
CA ALA A 15 -0.11 -9.02 -22.21
C ALA A 15 -1.31 -8.05 -22.13
N LEU A 16 -1.30 -7.10 -21.19
CA LEU A 16 -2.30 -6.03 -21.11
C LEU A 16 -2.27 -5.14 -22.35
N LEU A 17 -1.08 -4.72 -22.79
CA LEU A 17 -0.91 -3.87 -23.96
C LEU A 17 -1.44 -4.56 -25.23
N LEU A 18 -1.11 -5.85 -25.41
CA LEU A 18 -1.62 -6.63 -26.52
C LEU A 18 -3.15 -6.72 -26.50
N SER A 19 -3.73 -7.01 -25.33
CA SER A 19 -5.19 -7.05 -25.18
C SER A 19 -5.85 -5.70 -25.50
N TYR A 20 -5.26 -4.60 -25.03
CA TYR A 20 -5.73 -3.24 -25.33
C TYR A 20 -5.70 -2.92 -26.83
N VAL A 21 -4.61 -3.28 -27.54
CA VAL A 21 -4.49 -3.08 -28.99
C VAL A 21 -5.51 -3.92 -29.75
N VAL A 22 -5.70 -5.17 -29.36
CA VAL A 22 -6.70 -6.06 -29.97
C VAL A 22 -8.12 -5.51 -29.74
N ALA A 23 -8.42 -5.01 -28.53
CA ALA A 23 -9.68 -4.34 -28.23
C ALA A 23 -9.87 -3.06 -29.05
N ALA A 24 -8.82 -2.28 -29.29
CA ALA A 24 -8.86 -1.08 -30.13
C ALA A 24 -9.23 -1.38 -31.59
N VAL A 25 -8.77 -2.51 -32.13
CA VAL A 25 -9.10 -2.94 -33.50
C VAL A 25 -10.56 -3.36 -33.63
N HIS A 26 -11.11 -4.05 -32.62
CA HIS A 26 -12.49 -4.55 -32.67
C HIS A 26 -13.54 -3.53 -32.19
N LEU A 27 -13.21 -2.70 -31.20
CA LEU A 27 -14.09 -1.74 -30.56
C LEU A 27 -13.39 -0.37 -30.45
N PRO A 28 -13.15 0.33 -31.57
CA PRO A 28 -12.42 1.60 -31.56
C PRO A 28 -13.04 2.63 -30.60
N GLU A 29 -14.37 2.61 -30.46
CA GLU A 29 -15.16 3.50 -29.60
C GLU A 29 -15.53 2.91 -28.24
N PHE A 30 -14.89 1.82 -27.80
CA PHE A 30 -15.15 1.10 -26.54
C PHE A 30 -16.55 0.47 -26.39
N ALA A 31 -17.44 0.67 -27.36
CA ALA A 31 -18.80 0.17 -27.34
C ALA A 31 -19.16 -0.49 -28.67
N GLY A 32 -20.08 -1.44 -28.63
CA GLY A 32 -20.56 -2.15 -29.81
C GLY A 32 -20.59 -3.68 -29.64
N THR A 33 -20.45 -4.38 -30.77
CA THR A 33 -20.42 -5.85 -30.81
C THR A 33 -19.01 -6.30 -31.18
N ALA A 34 -18.48 -7.29 -30.47
CA ALA A 34 -17.19 -7.91 -30.77
C ALA A 34 -17.24 -9.42 -30.55
N PRO A 35 -16.30 -10.18 -31.13
CA PRO A 35 -16.19 -11.62 -30.88
C PRO A 35 -15.97 -11.92 -29.39
N LEU A 36 -16.63 -12.95 -28.86
CA LEU A 36 -16.56 -13.29 -27.42
C LEU A 36 -15.14 -13.60 -26.92
N TRP A 37 -14.28 -14.13 -27.79
CA TRP A 37 -12.89 -14.41 -27.44
C TRP A 37 -12.12 -13.14 -27.06
N LEU A 38 -12.56 -11.96 -27.51
CA LEU A 38 -11.99 -10.68 -27.10
C LEU A 38 -12.05 -10.51 -25.58
N TYR A 39 -13.22 -10.76 -24.99
CA TYR A 39 -13.42 -10.61 -23.55
C TYR A 39 -12.69 -11.70 -22.76
N PHE A 40 -12.60 -12.92 -23.30
CA PHE A 40 -11.72 -13.95 -22.73
C PHE A 40 -10.25 -13.50 -22.76
N SER A 41 -9.80 -12.88 -23.85
CA SER A 41 -8.44 -12.36 -23.96
C SER A 41 -8.16 -11.25 -22.94
N SER A 42 -9.13 -10.37 -22.68
CA SER A 42 -9.05 -9.36 -21.62
C SER A 42 -9.01 -9.98 -20.23
N ALA A 43 -9.86 -10.98 -19.95
CA ALA A 43 -9.82 -11.73 -18.69
C ALA A 43 -8.45 -12.38 -18.47
N PHE A 44 -7.92 -13.06 -19.49
CA PHE A 44 -6.61 -13.68 -19.44
C PHE A 44 -5.50 -12.66 -19.22
N ALA A 45 -5.53 -11.52 -19.92
CA ALA A 45 -4.50 -10.50 -19.80
C ALA A 45 -4.44 -9.90 -18.38
N VAL A 46 -5.59 -9.58 -17.78
CA VAL A 46 -5.67 -9.08 -16.38
C VAL A 46 -5.22 -10.16 -15.39
N PHE A 47 -5.70 -11.39 -15.56
CA PHE A 47 -5.30 -12.52 -14.72
C PHE A 47 -3.79 -12.76 -14.79
N PHE A 48 -3.24 -12.79 -16.01
CA PHE A 48 -1.82 -13.02 -16.24
C PHE A 48 -0.99 -11.88 -15.65
N TYR A 49 -1.39 -10.62 -15.86
CA TYR A 49 -0.75 -9.44 -15.25
C TYR A 49 -0.67 -9.56 -13.74
N LEU A 50 -1.81 -9.76 -13.07
CA LEU A 50 -1.90 -9.89 -11.61
C LEU A 50 -0.95 -10.97 -11.07
N HIS A 51 -0.82 -12.09 -11.78
CA HIS A 51 0.08 -13.15 -11.35
C HIS A 51 1.54 -12.80 -11.61
N MET A 52 1.87 -12.15 -12.72
CA MET A 52 3.24 -11.74 -13.03
C MET A 52 3.73 -10.70 -12.02
N ASP A 53 2.90 -9.71 -11.73
CA ASP A 53 3.05 -8.70 -10.68
C ASP A 53 3.34 -9.37 -9.32
N CYS A 54 2.45 -10.22 -8.82
CA CYS A 54 2.68 -10.92 -7.55
C CYS A 54 3.89 -11.90 -7.52
N LEU A 55 4.38 -12.34 -8.68
CA LEU A 55 5.49 -13.28 -8.80
C LEU A 55 6.85 -12.59 -8.83
N ASP A 56 6.93 -11.33 -9.24
CA ASP A 56 8.20 -10.65 -9.45
C ASP A 56 8.98 -10.49 -8.12
N GLY A 57 8.33 -10.11 -7.02
CA GLY A 57 8.94 -9.89 -5.72
C GLY A 57 9.34 -11.21 -5.07
N LYS A 58 8.54 -12.26 -5.26
CA LYS A 58 8.90 -13.62 -4.86
C LYS A 58 10.15 -14.09 -5.61
N GLN A 59 10.22 -13.82 -6.91
CA GLN A 59 11.38 -14.13 -7.73
C GLN A 59 12.60 -13.27 -7.34
N ALA A 60 12.41 -12.00 -7.00
CA ALA A 60 13.47 -11.10 -6.54
C ALA A 60 14.11 -11.63 -5.25
N ARG A 61 13.30 -12.02 -4.27
CA ARG A 61 13.78 -12.66 -3.03
C ARG A 61 14.48 -13.99 -3.30
N ARG A 62 13.89 -14.84 -4.14
CA ARG A 62 14.43 -16.16 -4.49
C ARG A 62 15.78 -16.08 -5.21
N THR A 63 15.95 -15.09 -6.08
CA THR A 63 17.18 -14.89 -6.87
C THR A 63 18.17 -13.92 -6.21
N LYS A 64 17.83 -13.36 -5.04
CA LYS A 64 18.61 -12.32 -4.35
C LYS A 64 18.85 -11.05 -5.21
N ASN A 65 17.82 -10.64 -5.97
CA ASN A 65 17.82 -9.42 -6.79
C ASN A 65 16.80 -8.37 -6.32
N SER A 66 16.35 -8.41 -5.06
CA SER A 66 15.54 -7.33 -4.48
C SER A 66 16.33 -6.02 -4.49
N SER A 67 15.72 -4.94 -4.99
CA SER A 67 16.33 -3.62 -5.10
C SER A 67 15.28 -2.51 -5.19
N PRO A 68 15.62 -1.25 -4.88
CA PRO A 68 14.72 -0.10 -5.08
C PRO A 68 14.31 0.07 -6.55
N LEU A 69 15.20 -0.27 -7.49
CA LEU A 69 14.87 -0.30 -8.92
C LEU A 69 13.73 -1.28 -9.22
N GLY A 70 13.70 -2.44 -8.55
CA GLY A 70 12.64 -3.43 -8.72
C GLY A 70 11.27 -2.86 -8.34
N GLN A 71 11.17 -2.22 -7.17
CA GLN A 71 9.93 -1.58 -6.71
C GLN A 71 9.49 -0.44 -7.64
N LEU A 72 10.43 0.43 -8.07
CA LEU A 72 10.14 1.50 -9.03
C LEU A 72 9.66 0.96 -10.38
N PHE A 73 10.26 -0.13 -10.86
CA PHE A 73 9.88 -0.77 -12.12
C PHE A 73 8.48 -1.40 -12.03
N ASP A 74 8.21 -2.07 -10.92
CA ASP A 74 6.93 -2.72 -10.62
C ASP A 74 5.78 -1.71 -10.58
N HIS A 75 5.84 -0.75 -9.66
CA HIS A 75 4.81 0.29 -9.53
C HIS A 75 4.72 1.19 -10.77
N GLY A 76 5.83 1.38 -11.49
CA GLY A 76 5.84 2.10 -12.77
C GLY A 76 5.07 1.36 -13.86
N CYS A 77 5.15 0.03 -13.89
CA CYS A 77 4.32 -0.80 -14.77
C CYS A 77 2.85 -0.77 -14.34
N ASP A 78 2.56 -0.82 -13.05
CA ASP A 78 1.20 -0.70 -12.52
C ASP A 78 0.52 0.60 -12.95
N ALA A 79 1.26 1.72 -12.94
CA ALA A 79 0.73 3.02 -13.37
C ALA A 79 0.20 3.00 -14.81
N LEU A 80 0.86 2.26 -15.72
CA LEU A 80 0.39 2.03 -17.08
C LEU A 80 -0.73 0.99 -17.14
N ALA A 81 -0.60 -0.08 -16.36
CA ALA A 81 -1.55 -1.16 -16.31
C ALA A 81 -2.95 -0.66 -15.93
N VAL A 82 -3.05 0.28 -14.98
CA VAL A 82 -4.33 0.92 -14.60
C VAL A 82 -5.08 1.44 -15.83
N HIS A 83 -4.41 2.17 -16.73
CA HIS A 83 -5.04 2.65 -17.96
C HIS A 83 -5.47 1.50 -18.88
N LEU A 84 -4.57 0.55 -19.16
CA LEU A 84 -4.82 -0.56 -20.08
C LEU A 84 -5.99 -1.44 -19.61
N VAL A 85 -6.05 -1.74 -18.31
CA VAL A 85 -7.14 -2.49 -17.68
C VAL A 85 -8.46 -1.71 -17.81
N LEU A 86 -8.48 -0.43 -17.45
CA LEU A 86 -9.72 0.38 -17.51
C LEU A 86 -10.28 0.52 -18.93
N MET A 87 -9.41 0.57 -19.94
CA MET A 87 -9.85 0.65 -21.33
C MET A 87 -10.51 -0.66 -21.81
N ASN A 88 -10.03 -1.81 -21.34
CA ASN A 88 -10.67 -3.09 -21.57
C ASN A 88 -11.97 -3.23 -20.76
N VAL A 89 -12.01 -2.71 -19.53
CA VAL A 89 -13.23 -2.66 -18.70
C VAL A 89 -14.33 -1.89 -19.42
N ALA A 90 -14.01 -0.72 -19.99
CA ALA A 90 -14.97 0.05 -20.79
C ALA A 90 -15.52 -0.75 -21.98
N CYS A 91 -14.65 -1.53 -22.66
CA CYS A 91 -15.05 -2.43 -23.76
C CYS A 91 -16.02 -3.54 -23.30
N SER A 92 -15.79 -4.14 -22.13
CA SER A 92 -16.67 -5.17 -21.59
C SER A 92 -18.00 -4.63 -21.10
N LEU A 93 -17.99 -3.48 -20.41
CA LEU A 93 -19.19 -2.85 -19.87
C LEU A 93 -19.99 -2.06 -20.93
N ASN A 94 -19.53 -2.03 -22.18
CA ASN A 94 -20.16 -1.31 -23.28
C ASN A 94 -20.32 0.20 -23.01
N VAL A 95 -19.28 0.81 -22.43
CA VAL A 95 -19.31 2.22 -22.03
C VAL A 95 -18.53 3.04 -23.06
N PRO A 96 -19.19 3.71 -24.01
CA PRO A 96 -18.52 4.53 -25.00
C PRO A 96 -17.87 5.76 -24.35
N MET A 97 -17.00 6.42 -25.12
CA MET A 97 -16.43 7.70 -24.70
C MET A 97 -17.51 8.70 -24.31
N GLY A 98 -17.33 9.33 -23.16
CA GLY A 98 -18.29 10.28 -22.58
C GLY A 98 -18.12 10.37 -21.08
N TRP A 99 -19.01 11.14 -20.43
CA TRP A 99 -18.88 11.44 -19.02
C TRP A 99 -18.85 10.20 -18.11
N ARG A 100 -19.60 9.15 -18.46
CA ARG A 100 -19.63 7.87 -17.70
C ARG A 100 -18.29 7.16 -17.73
N MET A 101 -17.65 7.11 -18.90
CA MET A 101 -16.32 6.50 -19.05
C MET A 101 -15.27 7.29 -18.27
N ILE A 102 -15.33 8.62 -18.37
CA ILE A 102 -14.38 9.53 -17.70
C ILE A 102 -14.52 9.42 -16.19
N SER A 103 -15.75 9.49 -15.66
CA SER A 103 -16.00 9.36 -14.21
C SER A 103 -15.56 7.99 -13.69
N GLY A 104 -15.91 6.89 -14.38
CA GLY A 104 -15.50 5.55 -13.99
C GLY A 104 -13.98 5.36 -14.00
N THR A 105 -13.30 5.92 -15.01
CA THR A 105 -11.83 5.90 -15.09
C THR A 105 -11.21 6.68 -13.93
N TYR A 106 -11.73 7.87 -13.63
CA TYR A 106 -11.21 8.73 -12.57
C TYR A 106 -11.43 8.14 -11.18
N CYS A 107 -12.55 7.46 -10.97
CA CYS A 107 -12.80 6.72 -9.73
C CYS A 107 -11.72 5.67 -9.45
N VAL A 108 -11.06 5.09 -10.45
CA VAL A 108 -9.97 4.14 -10.21
C VAL A 108 -8.60 4.82 -10.18
N MET A 109 -8.35 5.74 -11.13
CA MET A 109 -7.06 6.41 -11.24
C MET A 109 -6.74 7.34 -10.06
N VAL A 110 -7.73 8.03 -9.50
CA VAL A 110 -7.53 8.99 -8.40
C VAL A 110 -7.11 8.25 -7.11
N PRO A 111 -7.83 7.26 -6.58
CA PRO A 111 -7.39 6.54 -5.38
C PRO A 111 -6.05 5.81 -5.56
N TRP A 112 -5.74 5.35 -6.77
CA TRP A 112 -4.47 4.67 -7.05
C TRP A 112 -3.26 5.62 -6.95
N ILE A 113 -3.34 6.82 -7.55
CA ILE A 113 -2.24 7.80 -7.44
C ILE A 113 -2.21 8.42 -6.05
N MET A 114 -3.36 8.52 -5.39
CA MET A 114 -3.47 9.01 -4.03
C MET A 114 -2.88 8.05 -2.99
N ALA A 115 -2.83 6.74 -3.26
CA ALA A 115 -2.08 5.78 -2.43
C ALA A 115 -0.56 6.05 -2.47
N HIS A 116 -0.03 6.46 -3.62
CA HIS A 116 1.37 6.88 -3.76
C HIS A 116 1.63 8.26 -3.16
N TRP A 117 0.65 9.16 -3.24
CA TRP A 117 0.72 10.45 -2.54
C TRP A 117 0.70 10.24 -1.02
N GLU A 118 -0.13 9.32 -0.53
CA GLU A 118 -0.13 8.89 0.86
C GLU A 118 1.26 8.35 1.24
N GLU A 119 1.79 7.36 0.50
CA GLU A 119 3.13 6.79 0.73
C GLU A 119 4.24 7.86 0.72
N TYR A 120 4.17 8.86 -0.17
CA TYR A 120 5.12 9.97 -0.19
C TYR A 120 5.16 10.71 1.15
N HIS A 121 4.00 10.99 1.75
CA HIS A 121 3.87 11.76 2.99
C HIS A 121 3.97 10.94 4.27
N THR A 122 3.56 9.67 4.24
CA THR A 122 3.49 8.81 5.42
C THR A 122 4.61 7.77 5.45
N GLY A 123 5.29 7.48 4.33
CA GLY A 123 6.26 6.38 4.26
C GLY A 123 5.64 4.99 4.14
N THR A 124 4.31 4.86 4.28
CA THR A 124 3.60 3.58 4.24
C THR A 124 2.55 3.58 3.14
N MET A 125 2.58 2.58 2.27
CA MET A 125 1.54 2.33 1.29
C MET A 125 0.49 1.35 1.84
N VAL A 126 -0.78 1.76 1.79
CA VAL A 126 -1.90 0.91 2.20
C VAL A 126 -2.57 0.32 0.96
N TYR A 127 -2.46 -1.00 0.79
CA TYR A 127 -2.93 -1.74 -0.39
C TYR A 127 -4.41 -2.17 -0.35
N GLY A 128 -5.11 -1.88 0.75
CA GLY A 128 -6.50 -2.27 0.95
C GLY A 128 -7.01 -1.89 2.34
N ASN A 129 -8.26 -2.24 2.65
CA ASN A 129 -8.90 -1.93 3.93
C ASN A 129 -9.10 -3.16 4.83
N GLY A 130 -8.38 -4.25 4.57
CA GLY A 130 -8.53 -5.54 5.25
C GLY A 130 -9.61 -6.46 4.67
N TYR A 131 -10.64 -5.91 4.01
CA TYR A 131 -11.71 -6.69 3.38
C TYR A 131 -11.56 -6.78 1.86
N MET A 132 -11.11 -5.69 1.25
CA MET A 132 -10.91 -5.54 -0.19
C MET A 132 -9.59 -4.82 -0.44
N GLY A 133 -8.73 -5.39 -1.29
CA GLY A 133 -7.50 -4.78 -1.78
C GLY A 133 -7.40 -4.85 -3.30
N VAL A 134 -6.21 -4.55 -3.80
CA VAL A 134 -5.90 -4.52 -5.24
C VAL A 134 -6.11 -5.90 -5.89
N THR A 135 -5.82 -6.99 -5.16
CA THR A 135 -5.98 -8.37 -5.65
C THR A 135 -7.44 -8.71 -5.91
N GLU A 136 -8.33 -8.47 -4.94
CA GLU A 136 -9.77 -8.75 -5.05
C GLU A 136 -10.41 -7.89 -6.14
N ALA A 137 -9.97 -6.63 -6.27
CA ALA A 137 -10.41 -5.74 -7.35
C ALA A 137 -10.03 -6.31 -8.73
N ASN A 138 -8.79 -6.76 -8.92
CA ASN A 138 -8.36 -7.35 -10.19
C ASN A 138 -9.10 -8.66 -10.51
N TYR A 139 -9.32 -9.54 -9.53
CA TYR A 139 -10.13 -10.74 -9.74
C TYR A 139 -11.60 -10.41 -10.07
N SER A 140 -12.15 -9.33 -9.51
CA SER A 140 -13.49 -8.85 -9.86
C SER A 140 -13.56 -8.40 -11.33
N VAL A 141 -12.51 -7.73 -11.82
CA VAL A 141 -12.37 -7.35 -13.24
C VAL A 141 -12.24 -8.58 -14.14
N VAL A 142 -11.42 -9.57 -13.76
CA VAL A 142 -11.32 -10.86 -14.47
C VAL A 142 -12.70 -11.53 -14.56
N MET A 143 -13.43 -11.62 -13.45
CA MET A 143 -14.75 -12.21 -13.41
C MET A 143 -15.75 -11.45 -14.30
N MET A 144 -15.73 -10.12 -14.28
CA MET A 144 -16.57 -9.29 -15.15
C MET A 144 -16.29 -9.57 -16.65
N HIS A 145 -15.02 -9.68 -17.05
CA HIS A 145 -14.66 -10.06 -18.42
C HIS A 145 -15.15 -11.48 -18.77
N LEU A 146 -15.00 -12.44 -17.85
CA LEU A 146 -15.51 -13.81 -18.03
C LEU A 146 -17.03 -13.86 -18.13
N ILE A 147 -17.78 -13.10 -17.31
CA ILE A 147 -19.23 -12.97 -17.41
C ILE A 147 -19.62 -12.42 -18.79
N THR A 148 -18.93 -11.37 -19.25
CA THR A 148 -19.15 -10.79 -20.59
C THR A 148 -18.89 -11.81 -21.70
N CYS A 149 -17.93 -12.74 -21.51
CA CYS A 149 -17.62 -13.82 -22.44
C CYS A 149 -18.60 -15.01 -22.35
N ALA A 150 -19.00 -15.41 -21.14
CA ALA A 150 -19.66 -16.68 -20.84
C ALA A 150 -21.15 -16.67 -21.13
N ILE A 151 -21.78 -15.49 -21.16
CA ILE A 151 -23.19 -15.36 -21.50
C ILE A 151 -23.35 -15.60 -23.02
N ARG A 152 -23.42 -16.89 -23.39
CA ARG A 152 -23.84 -17.39 -24.70
C ARG A 152 -25.33 -17.73 -24.69
N GLN A 153 -25.96 -17.50 -25.83
CA GLN A 153 -27.28 -17.99 -26.24
C GLN A 153 -27.61 -19.39 -25.71
N ALA A 154 -28.43 -19.47 -24.66
CA ALA A 154 -29.28 -20.62 -24.42
C ALA A 154 -30.61 -20.34 -25.12
N ALA A 155 -30.84 -21.03 -26.24
CA ALA A 155 -32.01 -20.94 -27.12
C ALA A 155 -33.33 -21.45 -26.49
N LEU A 156 -33.53 -21.31 -25.17
CA LEU A 156 -34.71 -21.83 -24.49
C LEU A 156 -35.75 -20.77 -24.09
N LEU A 157 -35.41 -19.48 -24.08
CA LEU A 157 -36.33 -18.41 -23.70
C LEU A 157 -36.11 -17.22 -24.65
N GLY A 158 -37.04 -17.05 -25.59
CA GLY A 158 -36.97 -16.09 -26.69
C GLY A 158 -36.69 -14.66 -26.25
N ASP A 159 -35.96 -13.96 -27.12
CA ASP A 159 -35.55 -12.55 -27.08
C ASP A 159 -34.30 -12.26 -26.23
N LEU A 160 -33.12 -12.44 -26.85
CA LEU A 160 -31.81 -12.44 -26.18
C LEU A 160 -30.86 -11.35 -26.72
N LEU A 161 -30.29 -10.53 -25.84
CA LEU A 161 -29.18 -9.61 -26.14
C LEU A 161 -27.83 -10.32 -25.92
N PRO A 162 -26.99 -10.55 -26.96
CA PRO A 162 -25.71 -11.26 -26.85
C PRO A 162 -24.57 -10.35 -26.36
N GLY A 163 -23.57 -10.84 -25.62
CA GLY A 163 -22.29 -10.14 -25.41
C GLY A 163 -22.34 -8.95 -24.42
N PRO A 164 -21.54 -7.87 -24.63
CA PRO A 164 -21.51 -6.71 -23.75
C PRO A 164 -22.87 -5.99 -23.64
N GLN A 165 -23.83 -6.31 -24.52
CA GLN A 165 -25.22 -5.85 -24.50
C GLN A 165 -25.96 -6.32 -23.25
N THR A 166 -25.53 -7.43 -22.62
CA THR A 166 -26.07 -7.89 -21.33
C THR A 166 -25.99 -6.78 -20.28
N TRP A 167 -24.92 -5.99 -20.28
CA TRP A 167 -24.74 -4.91 -19.32
C TRP A 167 -25.69 -3.73 -19.53
N LEU A 168 -26.40 -3.67 -20.67
CA LEU A 168 -27.36 -2.62 -20.99
C LEU A 168 -28.79 -2.95 -20.51
N VAL A 169 -29.00 -4.13 -19.92
CA VAL A 169 -30.30 -4.53 -19.36
C VAL A 169 -30.67 -3.61 -18.20
N HIS A 170 -31.96 -3.25 -18.13
CA HIS A 170 -32.55 -2.46 -17.05
C HIS A 170 -33.22 -3.37 -16.01
N PRO A 171 -32.49 -3.84 -14.97
CA PRO A 171 -32.98 -4.90 -14.08
C PRO A 171 -34.22 -4.50 -13.28
N PHE A 172 -34.41 -3.21 -13.02
CA PHE A 172 -35.52 -2.71 -12.21
C PHE A 172 -36.72 -2.20 -13.03
N ALA A 173 -36.64 -2.19 -14.36
CA ALA A 173 -37.67 -1.58 -15.20
C ALA A 173 -39.07 -2.20 -14.97
N ALA A 174 -39.16 -3.53 -14.93
CA ALA A 174 -40.41 -4.23 -14.69
C ALA A 174 -40.97 -3.98 -13.28
N LEU A 175 -40.09 -4.01 -12.26
CA LEU A 175 -40.47 -3.75 -10.88
C LEU A 175 -40.97 -2.31 -10.67
N MET A 176 -40.26 -1.32 -11.22
CA MET A 176 -40.62 0.10 -11.12
C MET A 176 -41.86 0.47 -11.92
N SER A 177 -42.25 -0.36 -12.89
CA SER A 177 -43.49 -0.21 -13.66
C SER A 177 -44.71 -0.87 -12.98
N SER A 178 -44.51 -1.57 -11.86
CA SER A 178 -45.61 -2.20 -11.13
C SER A 178 -46.52 -1.17 -10.44
N SER A 179 -47.80 -1.50 -10.31
CA SER A 179 -48.78 -0.67 -9.59
C SER A 179 -48.38 -0.42 -8.14
N VAL A 180 -47.75 -1.42 -7.49
CA VAL A 180 -47.25 -1.31 -6.12
C VAL A 180 -46.11 -0.28 -6.01
N ALA A 181 -45.11 -0.36 -6.89
CA ALA A 181 -44.00 0.59 -6.86
C ALA A 181 -44.45 2.02 -7.16
N GLN A 182 -45.37 2.21 -8.11
CA GLN A 182 -45.93 3.52 -8.44
C GLN A 182 -46.81 4.11 -7.32
N ALA A 183 -47.42 3.27 -6.49
CA ALA A 183 -48.20 3.71 -5.34
C ALA A 183 -47.32 4.09 -4.13
N LEU A 184 -46.17 3.43 -3.95
CA LEU A 184 -45.29 3.62 -2.78
C LEU A 184 -44.19 4.65 -2.98
N LEU A 185 -43.73 4.88 -4.21
CA LEU A 185 -42.59 5.74 -4.51
C LEU A 185 -42.98 6.98 -5.33
N PRO A 186 -42.32 8.13 -5.13
CA PRO A 186 -42.50 9.30 -6.00
C PRO A 186 -42.18 8.97 -7.45
N GLY A 187 -42.96 9.52 -8.40
CA GLY A 187 -42.82 9.22 -9.83
C GLY A 187 -41.44 9.53 -10.44
N PHE A 188 -40.69 10.47 -9.86
CA PHE A 188 -39.32 10.73 -10.30
C PHE A 188 -38.35 9.60 -9.89
N VAL A 189 -38.57 8.96 -8.73
CA VAL A 189 -37.74 7.84 -8.23
C VAL A 189 -37.97 6.61 -9.08
N THR A 190 -39.24 6.25 -9.33
CA THR A 190 -39.56 5.08 -10.18
C THR A 190 -39.00 5.26 -11.58
N LYS A 191 -39.11 6.47 -12.15
CA LYS A 191 -38.49 6.80 -13.45
C LYS A 191 -36.98 6.66 -13.42
N LEU A 192 -36.30 7.24 -12.42
CA LEU A 192 -34.84 7.15 -12.30
C LEU A 192 -34.36 5.69 -12.18
N VAL A 193 -34.93 4.94 -11.25
CA VAL A 193 -34.54 3.55 -10.97
C VAL A 193 -34.86 2.63 -12.14
N SER A 194 -35.95 2.88 -12.88
CA SER A 194 -36.30 2.11 -14.08
C SER A 194 -35.28 2.26 -15.21
N GLN A 195 -34.52 3.37 -15.24
CA GLN A 195 -33.54 3.68 -16.27
C GLN A 195 -32.12 3.19 -15.94
N ILE A 196 -31.88 2.70 -14.73
CA ILE A 196 -30.57 2.17 -14.33
C ILE A 196 -30.26 0.91 -15.15
N GLN A 197 -29.07 0.87 -15.76
CA GLN A 197 -28.54 -0.29 -16.46
C GLN A 197 -27.62 -1.13 -15.55
N LEU A 198 -27.35 -2.38 -15.92
CA LEU A 198 -26.41 -3.23 -15.17
C LEU A 198 -24.97 -2.66 -15.16
N ASN A 199 -24.49 -2.05 -16.25
CA ASN A 199 -23.20 -1.35 -16.23
C ASN A 199 -23.20 -0.15 -15.29
N ASP A 200 -24.31 0.59 -15.16
CA ASP A 200 -24.42 1.69 -14.20
C ASP A 200 -24.22 1.20 -12.77
N LEU A 201 -24.77 0.01 -12.42
CA LEU A 201 -24.55 -0.60 -11.12
C LEU A 201 -23.08 -0.99 -10.89
N ALA A 202 -22.41 -1.53 -11.90
CA ALA A 202 -20.99 -1.86 -11.83
C ALA A 202 -20.14 -0.60 -11.62
N VAL A 203 -20.40 0.46 -12.40
CA VAL A 203 -19.70 1.75 -12.26
C VAL A 203 -19.97 2.38 -10.91
N LEU A 204 -21.21 2.35 -10.40
CA LEU A 204 -21.57 2.87 -9.08
C LEU A 204 -20.86 2.13 -7.95
N TRP A 205 -20.75 0.79 -8.05
CA TRP A 205 -20.03 -0.02 -7.07
C TRP A 205 -18.52 0.30 -7.06
N ILE A 206 -17.90 0.42 -8.24
CA ILE A 206 -16.50 0.85 -8.36
C ILE A 206 -16.32 2.26 -7.76
N SER A 207 -17.25 3.16 -8.07
CA SER A 207 -17.21 4.55 -7.63
C SER A 207 -17.37 4.70 -6.11
N SER A 208 -18.23 3.89 -5.48
CA SER A 208 -18.43 3.96 -4.02
C SER A 208 -17.19 3.49 -3.25
N MET A 209 -16.56 2.40 -3.71
CA MET A 209 -15.29 1.90 -3.16
C MET A 209 -14.18 2.94 -3.32
N ALA A 210 -14.09 3.53 -4.51
CA ALA A 210 -13.12 4.58 -4.82
C ALA A 210 -13.22 5.79 -3.89
N VAL A 211 -14.43 6.30 -3.68
CA VAL A 211 -14.68 7.45 -2.80
C VAL A 211 -14.28 7.13 -1.37
N MET A 212 -14.62 5.94 -0.87
CA MET A 212 -14.23 5.49 0.46
C MET A 212 -12.70 5.47 0.63
N LEU A 213 -11.98 4.85 -0.31
CA LEU A 213 -10.52 4.79 -0.28
C LEU A 213 -9.89 6.18 -0.34
N LEU A 214 -10.39 7.05 -1.22
CA LEU A 214 -9.92 8.42 -1.34
C LEU A 214 -10.10 9.20 -0.03
N CYS A 215 -11.29 9.12 0.58
CA CYS A 215 -11.55 9.76 1.86
C CYS A 215 -10.59 9.27 2.94
N GLN A 216 -10.33 7.96 3.01
CA GLN A 216 -9.40 7.36 3.97
C GLN A 216 -7.96 7.83 3.75
N GLN A 217 -7.48 7.89 2.50
CA GLN A 217 -6.13 8.37 2.16
C GLN A 217 -5.94 9.85 2.53
N VAL A 218 -6.93 10.69 2.18
CA VAL A 218 -6.92 12.12 2.54
C VAL A 218 -6.95 12.30 4.05
N GLU A 219 -7.86 11.60 4.74
CA GLU A 219 -7.95 11.65 6.20
C GLU A 219 -6.62 11.24 6.85
N ARG A 220 -6.03 10.12 6.43
CA ARG A 220 -4.75 9.65 6.97
C ARG A 220 -3.65 10.68 6.78
N VAL A 221 -3.44 11.22 5.58
CA VAL A 221 -2.38 12.21 5.37
C VAL A 221 -2.62 13.49 6.19
N PHE A 222 -3.85 14.04 6.23
CA PHE A 222 -4.11 15.30 6.94
C PHE A 222 -4.26 15.17 8.45
N ARG A 223 -4.80 14.06 8.95
CA ARG A 223 -4.88 13.73 10.38
C ARG A 223 -3.49 13.44 10.93
N LEU A 224 -2.72 12.61 10.21
CA LEU A 224 -1.38 12.26 10.64
C LEU A 224 -0.48 13.50 10.51
N SER A 225 -0.41 14.17 9.36
CA SER A 225 0.52 15.30 9.14
C SER A 225 0.60 16.28 10.32
N GLY A 226 1.72 16.24 11.07
CA GLY A 226 2.00 17.15 12.18
C GLY A 226 1.62 16.65 13.59
N THR A 227 1.21 15.40 13.77
CA THR A 227 1.08 14.77 15.10
C THR A 227 2.34 13.97 15.46
N GLN A 228 2.66 13.81 16.75
CA GLN A 228 3.76 12.93 17.20
C GLN A 228 3.52 11.44 16.90
N GLN A 229 2.29 11.04 16.55
CA GLN A 229 2.01 9.69 16.02
C GLN A 229 2.74 9.40 14.69
N LEU A 230 3.23 10.45 14.00
CA LEU A 230 4.18 10.29 12.89
C LEU A 230 5.52 9.73 13.34
N GLU A 231 5.99 9.95 14.57
CA GLU A 231 7.37 9.58 14.95
C GLU A 231 7.61 8.06 14.94
N HIS A 232 6.54 7.24 14.98
CA HIS A 232 6.61 5.77 14.86
C HIS A 232 6.07 5.21 13.52
N THR A 233 5.44 6.04 12.67
CA THR A 233 4.86 5.60 11.38
C THR A 233 5.39 6.33 10.16
N THR A 234 6.21 7.37 10.36
CA THR A 234 6.88 8.10 9.29
C THR A 234 8.38 7.93 9.35
N LEU A 235 8.98 7.96 8.17
CA LEU A 235 10.42 7.98 7.97
C LEU A 235 11.06 8.93 9.00
N PRO A 236 11.99 8.45 9.85
CA PRO A 236 12.71 9.29 10.81
C PRO A 236 13.28 10.54 10.12
N LYS A 237 13.37 11.69 10.80
CA LYS A 237 13.83 12.96 10.16
C LYS A 237 15.13 12.82 9.36
N ARG A 238 16.07 12.00 9.85
CA ARG A 238 17.35 11.69 9.19
C ARG A 238 17.18 10.94 7.85
N GLU A 239 16.03 10.28 7.66
CA GLU A 239 15.69 9.45 6.52
C GLU A 239 14.66 10.09 5.59
N GLN A 240 14.13 11.25 5.94
CA GLN A 240 13.17 11.98 5.10
C GLN A 240 13.84 12.61 3.86
N GLY A 241 15.17 12.76 3.87
CA GLY A 241 15.92 13.39 2.79
C GLY A 241 15.45 14.82 2.54
N HIS A 242 15.13 15.13 1.28
CA HIS A 242 14.63 16.42 0.82
C HIS A 242 13.13 16.42 0.55
N LYS A 243 12.38 15.44 1.08
CA LYS A 243 10.92 15.39 0.91
C LYS A 243 10.25 16.64 1.47
N GLN A 244 9.36 17.21 0.68
CA GLN A 244 8.46 18.28 1.10
C GLN A 244 7.24 17.70 1.83
N LEU A 245 7.30 17.66 3.16
CA LEU A 245 6.29 17.04 4.03
C LEU A 245 5.43 18.07 4.79
N GLY A 246 4.30 17.61 5.34
CA GLY A 246 3.39 18.42 6.14
C GLY A 246 2.18 18.96 5.36
N LYS A 247 1.18 19.47 6.09
CA LYS A 247 -0.16 19.78 5.55
C LYS A 247 -0.14 20.72 4.35
N GLN A 248 0.74 21.72 4.34
CA GLN A 248 0.84 22.70 3.25
C GLN A 248 1.37 22.06 1.97
N HIS A 249 2.47 21.29 2.07
CA HIS A 249 3.02 20.57 0.92
C HIS A 249 2.09 19.46 0.44
N ALA A 250 1.44 18.74 1.37
CA ALA A 250 0.40 17.78 1.05
C ALA A 250 -0.74 18.41 0.23
N ALA A 251 -1.28 19.54 0.67
CA ALA A 251 -2.30 20.29 -0.06
C ALA A 251 -1.80 20.81 -1.42
N SER A 252 -0.55 21.28 -1.51
CA SER A 252 0.07 21.72 -2.77
C SER A 252 0.18 20.59 -3.78
N HIS A 253 0.71 19.43 -3.39
CA HIS A 253 0.81 18.25 -4.26
C HIS A 253 -0.58 17.79 -4.71
N LEU A 254 -1.56 17.80 -3.79
CA LEU A 254 -2.95 17.46 -4.13
C LEU A 254 -3.52 18.43 -5.18
N LEU A 255 -3.29 19.74 -5.03
CA LEU A 255 -3.74 20.73 -6.00
C LEU A 255 -3.11 20.52 -7.40
N GLN A 256 -1.83 20.16 -7.45
CA GLN A 256 -1.14 19.84 -8.71
C GLN A 256 -1.73 18.59 -9.38
N LEU A 257 -2.03 17.54 -8.62
CA LEU A 257 -2.69 16.33 -9.12
C LEU A 257 -4.13 16.63 -9.57
N LEU A 258 -4.88 17.44 -8.83
CA LEU A 258 -6.22 17.87 -9.20
C LEU A 258 -6.21 18.68 -10.51
N LEU A 259 -5.20 19.53 -10.73
CA LEU A 259 -5.03 20.25 -11.99
C LEU A 259 -4.84 19.31 -13.17
N MET A 260 -4.04 18.24 -13.02
CA MET A 260 -3.89 17.21 -14.05
C MET A 260 -5.23 16.56 -14.40
N PHE A 261 -6.00 16.12 -13.39
CA PHE A 261 -7.31 15.50 -13.62
C PHE A 261 -8.33 16.49 -14.21
N ALA A 262 -8.30 17.77 -13.79
CA ALA A 262 -9.18 18.80 -14.32
C ALA A 262 -8.90 19.07 -15.81
N LEU A 263 -7.64 19.27 -16.18
CA LEU A 263 -7.23 19.44 -17.59
C LEU A 263 -7.54 18.18 -18.42
N GLY A 264 -7.25 17.00 -17.88
CA GLY A 264 -7.63 15.74 -18.52
C GLY A 264 -9.13 15.63 -18.75
N GLY A 265 -9.95 16.05 -17.77
CA GLY A 265 -11.40 15.96 -17.84
C GLY A 265 -11.95 16.90 -18.90
N MET A 266 -11.44 18.12 -18.96
CA MET A 266 -11.77 19.08 -20.02
C MET A 266 -11.41 18.55 -21.40
N LEU A 267 -10.20 17.99 -21.56
CA LEU A 267 -9.72 17.43 -22.82
C LEU A 267 -10.56 16.23 -23.28
N LEU A 268 -10.88 15.30 -22.38
CA LEU A 268 -11.62 14.08 -22.70
C LEU A 268 -13.09 14.33 -23.06
N MET A 269 -13.68 15.41 -22.52
CA MET A 269 -15.05 15.84 -22.82
C MET A 269 -15.19 16.57 -24.16
N LEU A 270 -14.08 16.91 -24.83
CA LEU A 270 -14.14 17.54 -26.14
C LEU A 270 -14.76 16.59 -27.18
N PRO A 271 -15.43 17.13 -28.22
CA PRO A 271 -15.91 16.32 -29.33
C PRO A 271 -14.79 15.59 -30.06
N HIS A 272 -15.04 14.34 -30.45
CA HIS A 272 -14.12 13.48 -31.19
C HIS A 272 -14.60 13.33 -32.65
N PRO A 273 -14.20 14.22 -33.58
CA PRO A 273 -14.69 14.22 -34.96
C PRO A 273 -14.32 12.99 -35.80
N ALA A 274 -13.28 12.23 -35.43
CA ALA A 274 -12.84 11.06 -36.18
C ALA A 274 -12.98 9.75 -35.37
N PRO A 275 -13.29 8.61 -36.02
CA PRO A 275 -13.29 7.30 -35.36
C PRO A 275 -11.94 6.99 -34.70
N GLY A 276 -11.99 6.46 -33.48
CA GLY A 276 -10.82 6.13 -32.66
C GLY A 276 -10.11 7.34 -32.04
N GLN A 277 -10.49 8.58 -32.37
CA GLN A 277 -9.85 9.76 -31.78
C GLN A 277 -10.05 9.82 -30.26
N GLY A 278 -11.25 9.48 -29.76
CA GLY A 278 -11.49 9.42 -28.32
C GLY A 278 -10.52 8.50 -27.60
N ARG A 279 -10.23 7.33 -28.21
CA ARG A 279 -9.25 6.39 -27.67
C ARG A 279 -7.83 6.96 -27.64
N VAL A 280 -7.42 7.70 -28.66
CA VAL A 280 -6.10 8.36 -28.71
C VAL A 280 -5.98 9.41 -27.62
N VAL A 281 -6.99 10.26 -27.45
CA VAL A 281 -7.00 11.29 -26.40
C VAL A 281 -6.99 10.66 -25.01
N MET A 282 -7.73 9.56 -24.82
CA MET A 282 -7.72 8.77 -23.58
C MET A 282 -6.37 8.12 -23.33
N GLY A 283 -5.72 7.58 -24.37
CA GLY A 283 -4.36 7.07 -24.30
C GLY A 283 -3.35 8.15 -23.92
N THR A 284 -3.49 9.36 -24.47
CA THR A 284 -2.67 10.53 -24.10
C THR A 284 -2.81 10.82 -22.61
N PHE A 285 -4.04 10.91 -22.09
CA PHE A 285 -4.27 11.12 -20.67
C PHE A 285 -3.70 9.97 -19.81
N GLY A 286 -3.88 8.71 -20.23
CA GLY A 286 -3.35 7.54 -19.53
C GLY A 286 -1.83 7.55 -19.39
N VAL A 287 -1.10 7.95 -20.44
CA VAL A 287 0.36 8.05 -20.40
C VAL A 287 0.81 9.25 -19.55
N ILE A 288 0.10 10.38 -19.62
CA ILE A 288 0.37 11.52 -18.73
C ILE A 288 0.17 11.13 -17.27
N TYR A 289 -0.92 10.43 -16.96
CA TYR A 289 -1.20 9.89 -15.64
C TYR A 289 -0.07 8.98 -15.17
N ALA A 290 0.34 8.00 -15.99
CA ALA A 290 1.42 7.08 -15.65
C ALA A 290 2.75 7.81 -15.43
N MET A 291 3.03 8.86 -16.20
CA MET A 291 4.19 9.71 -16.00
C MET A 291 4.17 10.44 -14.65
N GLN A 292 3.04 11.06 -14.27
CA GLN A 292 2.96 11.76 -12.98
C GLN A 292 3.05 10.78 -11.80
N ALA A 293 2.40 9.63 -11.91
CA ALA A 293 2.56 8.52 -10.97
C ALA A 293 4.02 8.08 -10.83
N THR A 294 4.70 7.81 -11.95
CA THR A 294 6.11 7.39 -11.94
C THR A 294 7.02 8.46 -11.30
N LYS A 295 6.75 9.75 -11.56
CA LYS A 295 7.47 10.85 -10.91
C LYS A 295 7.24 10.90 -9.40
N LEU A 296 6.02 10.66 -8.95
CA LEU A 296 5.67 10.62 -7.52
C LEU A 296 6.35 9.45 -6.81
N ILE A 297 6.33 8.26 -7.41
CA ILE A 297 7.05 7.07 -6.93
C ILE A 297 8.55 7.37 -6.84
N MET A 298 9.12 7.94 -7.90
CA MET A 298 10.55 8.27 -7.93
C MET A 298 10.91 9.29 -6.84
N ALA A 299 10.12 10.36 -6.67
CA ALA A 299 10.34 11.35 -5.62
C ALA A 299 10.27 10.73 -4.22
N HIS A 300 9.30 9.82 -3.98
CA HIS A 300 9.22 9.09 -2.73
C HIS A 300 10.47 8.22 -2.49
N MET A 301 10.87 7.43 -3.49
CA MET A 301 11.98 6.46 -3.39
C MET A 301 13.36 7.12 -3.28
N SER A 302 13.56 8.23 -3.98
CA SER A 302 14.79 9.03 -3.95
C SER A 302 14.83 10.03 -2.80
N LYS A 303 13.71 10.19 -2.07
CA LYS A 303 13.56 11.16 -0.98
C LYS A 303 13.74 12.61 -1.46
N GLU A 304 13.27 12.89 -2.68
CA GLU A 304 13.36 14.19 -3.33
C GLU A 304 12.01 14.94 -3.30
N PRO A 305 12.01 16.27 -3.51
CA PRO A 305 10.79 17.04 -3.73
C PRO A 305 9.96 16.50 -4.90
N PHE A 306 8.64 16.47 -4.72
CA PHE A 306 7.72 16.11 -5.79
C PHE A 306 7.16 17.35 -6.50
N GLU A 307 7.28 17.35 -7.83
CA GLU A 307 6.58 18.29 -8.70
C GLU A 307 6.03 17.58 -9.92
N VAL A 308 4.79 17.90 -10.30
CA VAL A 308 4.21 17.38 -11.55
C VAL A 308 5.01 17.88 -12.76
N ALA A 309 5.24 17.02 -13.75
CA ALA A 309 5.81 17.48 -15.02
C ALA A 309 4.85 18.50 -15.65
N ALA A 310 5.34 19.71 -15.95
CA ALA A 310 4.51 20.78 -16.51
C ALA A 310 4.25 20.60 -18.01
N TRP A 311 5.23 20.12 -18.78
CA TRP A 311 5.11 19.99 -20.24
C TRP A 311 3.93 19.13 -20.74
N PRO A 312 3.52 18.02 -20.10
CA PRO A 312 2.36 17.24 -20.53
C PRO A 312 1.04 17.94 -20.17
N LEU A 313 1.01 18.71 -19.07
CA LEU A 313 -0.12 19.57 -18.73
C LEU A 313 -0.29 20.68 -19.76
N VAL A 314 0.82 21.28 -20.20
CA VAL A 314 0.84 22.24 -21.32
C VAL A 314 0.36 21.57 -22.62
N ALA A 315 0.75 20.32 -22.88
CA ALA A 315 0.28 19.58 -24.05
C ALA A 315 -1.24 19.30 -24.04
N MET A 316 -1.83 19.04 -22.87
CA MET A 316 -3.29 18.96 -22.72
C MET A 316 -3.95 20.33 -22.91
N ALA A 317 -3.42 21.37 -22.26
CA ALA A 317 -3.94 22.73 -22.36
C ALA A 317 -3.89 23.27 -23.79
N ALA A 318 -2.84 22.96 -24.54
CA ALA A 318 -2.69 23.34 -25.95
C ALA A 318 -3.76 22.67 -26.84
N GLN A 319 -4.11 21.40 -26.59
CA GLN A 319 -5.20 20.74 -27.31
C GLN A 319 -6.57 21.35 -26.99
N ILE A 320 -6.80 21.68 -25.72
CA ILE A 320 -8.03 22.38 -25.29
C ILE A 320 -8.11 23.76 -25.95
N ALA A 321 -7.03 24.54 -25.92
CA ALA A 321 -6.97 25.84 -26.58
C ALA A 321 -7.20 25.72 -28.10
N ASN A 322 -6.60 24.71 -28.75
CA ASN A 322 -6.80 24.45 -30.17
C ASN A 322 -8.26 24.16 -30.52
N HIS A 323 -9.02 23.50 -29.65
CA HIS A 323 -10.45 23.28 -29.88
C HIS A 323 -11.24 24.59 -29.98
N PHE A 324 -10.93 25.57 -29.12
CA PHE A 324 -11.62 26.86 -29.13
C PHE A 324 -11.09 27.82 -30.20
N LEU A 325 -9.80 27.74 -30.53
CA LEU A 325 -9.12 28.70 -31.41
C LEU A 325 -8.96 28.22 -32.85
N GLY A 326 -9.07 26.90 -33.08
CA GLY A 326 -9.02 26.30 -34.41
C GLY A 326 -7.69 26.47 -35.14
N TRP A 327 -6.56 26.50 -34.42
CA TRP A 327 -5.24 26.74 -35.02
C TRP A 327 -4.77 25.61 -35.94
N LEU A 328 -5.04 24.36 -35.56
CA LEU A 328 -4.61 23.14 -36.23
C LEU A 328 -5.77 22.14 -36.30
N ASP A 329 -5.68 21.21 -37.26
CA ASP A 329 -6.60 20.08 -37.35
C ASP A 329 -6.58 19.26 -36.03
N PRO A 330 -7.72 19.09 -35.35
CA PRO A 330 -7.76 18.46 -34.02
C PRO A 330 -7.40 16.98 -34.05
N VAL A 331 -7.59 16.28 -35.17
CA VAL A 331 -7.23 14.88 -35.31
C VAL A 331 -5.71 14.77 -35.39
N LEU A 332 -5.09 15.45 -36.35
CA LEU A 332 -3.64 15.49 -36.51
C LEU A 332 -2.95 15.92 -35.21
N LEU A 333 -3.48 16.95 -34.55
CA LEU A 333 -2.94 17.43 -33.27
C LEU A 333 -3.03 16.35 -32.19
N GLY A 334 -4.18 15.68 -32.04
CA GLY A 334 -4.37 14.63 -31.04
C GLY A 334 -3.40 13.46 -31.21
N TYR A 335 -3.23 12.96 -32.43
CA TYR A 335 -2.25 11.89 -32.73
C TYR A 335 -0.81 12.35 -32.55
N SER A 336 -0.47 13.58 -32.98
CA SER A 336 0.88 14.12 -32.84
C SER A 336 1.27 14.31 -31.37
N VAL A 337 0.37 14.88 -30.57
CA VAL A 337 0.59 15.06 -29.13
C VAL A 337 0.67 13.71 -28.44
N ASN A 338 -0.19 12.74 -28.79
CA ASN A 338 -0.10 11.38 -28.25
C ASN A 338 1.28 10.77 -28.50
N ALA A 339 1.79 10.83 -29.75
CA ALA A 339 3.10 10.31 -30.10
C ALA A 339 4.23 10.98 -29.32
N VAL A 340 4.19 12.31 -29.18
CA VAL A 340 5.17 13.08 -28.39
C VAL A 340 5.11 12.70 -26.92
N VAL A 341 3.91 12.54 -26.35
CA VAL A 341 3.71 12.18 -24.95
C VAL A 341 4.24 10.77 -24.67
N VAL A 342 3.93 9.80 -25.54
CA VAL A 342 4.46 8.44 -25.46
C VAL A 342 5.98 8.43 -25.55
N ALA A 343 6.56 9.11 -26.55
CA ALA A 343 8.00 9.19 -26.71
C ALA A 343 8.69 9.87 -25.50
N GLY A 344 8.10 10.95 -24.98
CA GLY A 344 8.60 11.66 -23.81
C GLY A 344 8.57 10.79 -22.55
N TYR A 345 7.49 10.04 -22.33
CA TYR A 345 7.39 9.11 -21.21
C TYR A 345 8.39 7.94 -21.34
N LEU A 346 8.51 7.32 -22.52
CA LEU A 346 9.49 6.26 -22.74
C LEU A 346 10.91 6.76 -22.53
N HIS A 347 11.24 7.94 -23.06
CA HIS A 347 12.54 8.57 -22.84
C HIS A 347 12.81 8.80 -21.35
N TYR A 348 11.84 9.33 -20.60
CA TYR A 348 11.95 9.54 -19.16
C TYR A 348 12.22 8.22 -18.41
N VAL A 349 11.39 7.20 -18.62
CA VAL A 349 11.51 5.91 -17.91
C VAL A 349 12.81 5.19 -18.27
N ILE A 350 13.18 5.14 -19.55
CA ILE A 350 14.42 4.49 -19.99
C ILE A 350 15.65 5.20 -19.41
N SER A 351 15.68 6.53 -19.43
CA SER A 351 16.80 7.30 -18.89
C SER A 351 16.92 7.10 -17.38
N MET A 352 15.81 7.21 -16.66
CA MET A 352 15.74 6.95 -15.21
C MET A 352 16.23 5.55 -14.85
N ILE A 353 15.74 4.51 -15.54
CA ILE A 353 16.18 3.12 -15.31
C ILE A 353 17.68 2.97 -15.57
N ASN A 354 18.18 3.54 -16.68
CA ASN A 354 19.60 3.45 -17.03
C ASN A 354 20.50 4.15 -16.01
N GLU A 355 20.10 5.33 -15.52
CA GLU A 355 20.82 6.07 -14.48
C GLU A 355 20.89 5.27 -13.17
N ILE A 356 19.75 4.73 -12.72
CA ILE A 356 19.69 3.89 -11.51
C ILE A 356 20.52 2.62 -11.69
N CYS A 357 20.44 1.95 -12.84
CA CYS A 357 21.26 0.78 -13.15
C CYS A 357 22.75 1.10 -13.15
N ALA A 358 23.14 2.25 -13.71
CA ALA A 358 24.53 2.70 -13.75
C ALA A 358 25.05 3.02 -12.34
N PHE A 359 24.24 3.67 -11.52
CA PHE A 359 24.57 4.03 -10.14
C PHE A 359 24.69 2.78 -9.24
N LEU A 360 23.67 1.92 -9.25
CA LEU A 360 23.64 0.70 -8.42
C LEU A 360 24.48 -0.45 -8.98
N LYS A 361 24.96 -0.33 -10.22
CA LYS A 361 25.71 -1.37 -10.96
C LYS A 361 24.95 -2.70 -11.02
N ILE A 362 23.64 -2.63 -11.22
CA ILE A 362 22.76 -3.79 -11.38
C ILE A 362 22.15 -3.81 -12.79
N PRO A 363 22.00 -4.99 -13.40
CA PRO A 363 21.21 -5.11 -14.62
C PRO A 363 19.71 -5.03 -14.31
N CYS A 364 18.93 -4.37 -15.17
CA CYS A 364 17.46 -4.29 -15.03
C CYS A 364 16.76 -5.61 -15.40
N LEU A 365 17.08 -6.17 -16.57
CA LEU A 365 16.33 -7.30 -17.16
C LEU A 365 17.09 -8.64 -17.15
N THR A 366 18.20 -8.73 -16.41
CA THR A 366 18.94 -10.00 -16.27
C THR A 366 19.24 -10.29 -14.81
N VAL A 367 19.36 -11.58 -14.47
CA VAL A 367 19.73 -12.01 -13.12
C VAL A 367 21.22 -11.78 -12.91
N ARG A 368 21.60 -11.09 -11.82
CA ARG A 368 23.01 -10.90 -11.47
C ARG A 368 23.70 -12.25 -11.25
N LYS A 369 24.76 -12.52 -12.00
CA LYS A 369 25.67 -13.68 -11.82
C LYS A 369 27.00 -13.16 -11.28
N GLY A 370 27.13 -12.97 -9.97
CA GLY A 370 28.36 -12.52 -9.31
C GLY A 370 28.72 -13.41 -8.10
N PRO A 371 29.90 -13.26 -7.47
CA PRO A 371 30.36 -14.14 -6.38
C PRO A 371 29.39 -14.23 -5.18
N PHE A 372 28.48 -13.26 -5.00
CA PHE A 372 27.39 -13.30 -4.01
C PHE A 372 26.19 -14.21 -4.39
N ALA A 373 26.11 -14.64 -5.65
CA ALA A 373 25.17 -15.67 -6.12
C ALA A 373 25.70 -17.11 -5.90
N ASN A 374 27.02 -17.24 -5.65
CA ASN A 374 27.73 -18.50 -5.41
C ASN A 374 28.18 -18.67 -3.95
N SER A 375 27.74 -17.82 -3.02
CA SER A 375 27.70 -18.26 -1.63
C SER A 375 26.89 -19.56 -1.63
N PRO A 376 27.43 -20.68 -1.11
CA PRO A 376 26.67 -21.91 -1.03
C PRO A 376 25.30 -21.59 -0.42
N PRO A 377 24.22 -22.32 -0.73
CA PRO A 377 23.16 -22.41 0.25
C PRO A 377 23.89 -22.84 1.52
N THR A 378 24.00 -21.95 2.51
CA THR A 378 24.37 -22.36 3.85
C THR A 378 23.49 -23.56 4.11
N THR A 379 24.14 -24.71 4.28
CA THR A 379 23.50 -26.00 4.52
C THR A 379 22.27 -25.82 5.40
N PRO A 380 21.16 -26.53 5.17
CA PRO A 380 19.93 -26.37 5.96
C PRO A 380 20.07 -26.74 7.45
N ASN A 381 21.29 -26.98 7.93
CA ASN A 381 21.61 -27.24 9.31
C ASN A 381 22.62 -26.20 9.83
N GLN A 382 22.24 -25.60 10.95
CA GLN A 382 23.05 -24.75 11.82
C GLN A 382 23.35 -23.33 11.31
N ARG A 383 22.30 -22.52 11.26
CA ARG A 383 22.21 -21.18 11.87
C ARG A 383 20.84 -20.63 11.48
N HIS A 384 19.83 -20.93 12.29
CA HIS A 384 18.79 -19.92 12.45
C HIS A 384 19.56 -18.67 12.87
N THR A 385 19.63 -17.66 12.01
CA THR A 385 20.24 -16.39 12.41
C THR A 385 19.50 -15.95 13.68
N MET A 386 20.24 -15.45 14.66
CA MET A 386 19.63 -14.89 15.87
C MET A 386 18.49 -13.94 15.49
N ALA A 387 18.67 -13.14 14.43
CA ALA A 387 17.63 -12.31 13.81
C ALA A 387 16.35 -13.07 13.43
N ALA A 388 16.43 -14.30 12.91
CA ALA A 388 15.24 -15.11 12.62
C ALA A 388 14.54 -15.64 13.88
N LYS A 389 15.30 -15.94 14.94
CA LYS A 389 14.76 -16.34 16.24
C LYS A 389 14.13 -15.16 16.98
N ILE A 390 14.79 -14.01 16.95
CA ILE A 390 14.29 -12.76 17.50
C ILE A 390 13.09 -12.26 16.70
N LYS A 391 13.07 -12.40 15.37
CA LYS A 391 11.89 -12.10 14.54
C LYS A 391 10.71 -13.01 14.85
N ARG A 392 10.96 -14.29 15.16
CA ARG A 392 9.91 -15.20 15.65
C ARG A 392 9.43 -14.77 17.03
N ALA A 393 10.36 -14.46 17.95
CA ALA A 393 10.06 -13.99 19.29
C ALA A 393 9.23 -12.69 19.26
N LEU A 394 9.64 -11.67 18.51
CA LEU A 394 8.94 -10.40 18.31
C LEU A 394 7.57 -10.57 17.65
N ARG A 395 7.42 -11.53 16.73
CA ARG A 395 6.12 -11.82 16.11
C ARG A 395 5.14 -12.45 17.10
N VAL A 396 5.59 -13.44 17.87
CA VAL A 396 4.81 -14.08 18.94
C VAL A 396 4.47 -13.04 20.03
N TRP A 397 5.44 -12.20 20.37
CA TRP A 397 5.33 -11.09 21.32
C TRP A 397 4.32 -10.03 20.90
N ASN A 398 4.30 -9.59 19.64
CA ASN A 398 3.36 -8.56 19.18
C ASN A 398 1.92 -9.08 19.05
N SER A 399 1.71 -10.40 19.18
CA SER A 399 0.39 -11.04 19.21
C SER A 399 -0.04 -11.48 20.62
N VAL A 400 0.65 -11.05 21.67
CA VAL A 400 0.38 -11.49 23.07
C VAL A 400 -1.04 -11.13 23.53
N GLU A 401 -1.62 -10.03 23.04
CA GLU A 401 -3.02 -9.64 23.35
C GLU A 401 -4.07 -10.62 22.76
N ASP A 402 -3.70 -11.43 21.77
CA ASP A 402 -4.58 -12.39 21.11
C ASP A 402 -4.53 -13.80 21.75
N PHE A 403 -3.65 -14.03 22.72
CA PHE A 403 -3.43 -15.36 23.30
C PHE A 403 -4.60 -15.79 24.19
N GLN A 404 -5.09 -17.01 23.96
CA GLN A 404 -6.17 -17.61 24.74
C GLN A 404 -5.78 -18.94 25.38
N GLU A 405 -4.70 -19.58 24.92
CA GLU A 405 -4.29 -20.92 25.36
C GLU A 405 -2.91 -20.93 26.04
N GLY A 406 -2.73 -21.81 27.03
CA GLY A 406 -1.48 -21.93 27.80
C GLY A 406 -0.24 -22.28 26.96
N GLU A 407 -0.41 -22.98 25.84
CA GLU A 407 0.70 -23.33 24.94
C GLU A 407 1.33 -22.10 24.25
N GLU A 408 0.53 -21.07 23.98
CA GLU A 408 0.98 -19.82 23.34
C GLU A 408 1.89 -19.01 24.29
N TRP A 409 1.54 -18.99 25.58
CA TRP A 409 2.34 -18.38 26.64
C TRP A 409 3.68 -19.11 26.86
N GLN A 410 3.68 -20.45 26.77
CA GLN A 410 4.90 -21.24 26.86
C GLN A 410 5.84 -20.95 25.68
N GLU A 411 5.31 -20.87 24.46
CA GLU A 411 6.12 -20.57 23.26
C GLU A 411 6.74 -19.16 23.35
N ALA A 412 6.02 -18.19 23.93
CA ALA A 412 6.53 -16.85 24.16
C ALA A 412 7.68 -16.82 25.19
N LEU A 413 7.55 -17.55 26.31
CA LEU A 413 8.61 -17.66 27.32
C LEU A 413 9.85 -18.38 26.78
N ASP A 414 9.67 -19.48 26.06
CA ASP A 414 10.78 -20.22 25.43
C ASP A 414 11.56 -19.33 24.44
N ALA A 415 10.86 -18.46 23.72
CA ALA A 415 11.47 -17.50 22.82
C ALA A 415 12.29 -16.45 23.59
N LEU A 416 11.75 -15.88 24.68
CA LEU A 416 12.46 -14.94 25.54
C LEU A 416 13.70 -15.56 26.20
N GLU A 417 13.60 -16.78 26.71
CA GLU A 417 14.73 -17.53 27.28
C GLU A 417 15.84 -17.74 26.24
N SER A 418 15.46 -18.15 25.03
CA SER A 418 16.41 -18.42 23.95
C SER A 418 17.20 -17.17 23.57
N VAL A 419 16.53 -16.03 23.45
CA VAL A 419 17.15 -14.75 23.07
C VAL A 419 18.04 -14.24 24.21
N THR A 420 17.51 -14.18 25.43
CA THR A 420 18.23 -13.66 26.60
C THR A 420 19.48 -14.50 26.92
N GLY A 421 19.38 -15.82 26.82
CA GLY A 421 20.50 -16.72 27.08
C GLY A 421 21.63 -16.62 26.05
N GLN A 422 21.30 -16.34 24.80
CA GLN A 422 22.30 -16.18 23.75
C GLN A 422 22.96 -14.79 23.78
N VAL A 423 22.19 -13.72 24.04
CA VAL A 423 22.73 -12.35 24.17
C VAL A 423 23.67 -12.25 25.36
N SER A 424 23.27 -12.81 26.51
CA SER A 424 24.13 -12.86 27.71
C SER A 424 25.38 -13.72 27.55
N GLY A 425 25.40 -14.64 26.58
CA GLY A 425 26.53 -15.53 26.30
C GLY A 425 27.69 -14.89 25.53
N ASP A 426 27.41 -13.88 24.69
CA ASP A 426 28.43 -13.11 23.96
C ASP A 426 28.07 -11.62 23.85
N PRO A 427 28.00 -10.87 24.97
CA PRO A 427 27.46 -9.50 24.97
C PRO A 427 28.21 -8.50 24.08
N LYS A 428 29.48 -8.78 23.75
CA LYS A 428 30.35 -7.90 22.93
C LYS A 428 30.39 -8.29 21.46
N GLY A 429 30.06 -9.55 21.11
CA GLY A 429 29.97 -10.04 19.74
C GLY A 429 28.67 -9.67 19.03
N PHE A 430 27.67 -9.17 19.77
CA PHE A 430 26.45 -8.61 19.20
C PHE A 430 26.67 -7.13 18.84
N ASP A 431 27.12 -6.90 17.61
CA ASP A 431 27.09 -5.58 17.00
C ASP A 431 25.63 -5.22 16.66
N LEU A 432 24.91 -4.64 17.63
CA LEU A 432 23.54 -4.15 17.47
C LEU A 432 23.46 -2.94 16.52
N THR A 433 24.60 -2.39 16.09
CA THR A 433 24.67 -1.25 15.18
C THR A 433 24.93 -1.65 13.72
N GLY A 434 25.62 -2.78 13.49
CA GLY A 434 26.04 -3.23 12.15
C GLY A 434 25.01 -4.07 11.38
N ASP A 435 24.01 -4.65 12.04
CA ASP A 435 22.93 -5.41 11.41
C ASP A 435 21.59 -4.63 11.37
N GLY A 436 21.53 -3.35 11.81
CA GLY A 436 20.31 -2.54 11.96
C GLY A 436 19.34 -2.59 10.77
N GLU A 437 19.85 -2.52 9.53
CA GLU A 437 19.03 -2.62 8.30
C GLU A 437 18.30 -3.98 8.15
N ARG A 438 18.83 -5.07 8.72
CA ARG A 438 18.16 -6.39 8.75
C ARG A 438 17.10 -6.49 9.84
N TRP A 439 17.21 -5.69 10.89
CA TRP A 439 16.27 -5.63 12.01
C TRP A 439 15.07 -4.75 11.68
N GLU A 440 15.32 -3.62 11.02
CA GLU A 440 14.31 -2.72 10.44
C GLU A 440 13.46 -3.45 9.38
N ALA A 441 14.11 -4.19 8.48
CA ALA A 441 13.43 -5.07 7.52
C ALA A 441 12.63 -6.24 8.14
N ALA A 442 12.66 -6.38 9.47
CA ALA A 442 11.92 -7.38 10.24
C ALA A 442 10.82 -6.82 11.13
N GLY A 443 10.64 -5.49 11.20
CA GLY A 443 9.59 -4.81 11.96
C GLY A 443 9.97 -4.46 13.41
N GLY A 444 11.27 -4.19 13.65
CA GLY A 444 11.80 -3.85 14.97
C GLY A 444 12.22 -2.39 15.09
N ASP A 445 11.37 -1.47 14.65
CA ASP A 445 11.73 -0.05 14.46
C ASP A 445 12.10 0.68 15.78
N GLU A 446 11.68 0.17 16.95
CA GLU A 446 12.00 0.80 18.25
C GLU A 446 13.29 0.28 18.92
N ILE A 447 13.89 -0.81 18.43
CA ILE A 447 14.86 -1.58 19.22
C ILE A 447 16.33 -1.29 18.83
N SER A 448 16.57 -0.68 17.66
CA SER A 448 17.91 -0.57 17.08
C SER A 448 18.67 0.72 17.42
N GLU A 449 18.00 1.77 17.90
CA GLU A 449 18.60 3.11 17.98
C GLU A 449 19.15 3.53 19.35
N ALA A 450 18.77 2.85 20.42
CA ALA A 450 19.31 3.15 21.73
C ALA A 450 20.02 1.92 22.26
N ALA A 451 21.12 2.09 23.00
CA ALA A 451 21.79 1.04 23.75
C ALA A 451 20.90 0.40 24.87
N GLU A 452 19.58 0.46 24.71
CA GLU A 452 18.48 0.10 25.58
C GLU A 452 17.89 -1.29 25.25
N PHE A 453 18.41 -2.03 24.25
CA PHE A 453 17.97 -3.42 23.98
C PHE A 453 17.85 -4.29 25.25
N PRO A 454 18.81 -4.28 26.19
CA PRO A 454 18.69 -5.02 27.44
C PRO A 454 17.55 -4.51 28.34
N THR A 455 17.27 -3.20 28.31
CA THR A 455 16.20 -2.55 29.06
C THR A 455 14.84 -2.90 28.47
N VAL A 456 14.69 -2.85 27.15
CA VAL A 456 13.49 -3.29 26.43
C VAL A 456 13.24 -4.78 26.63
N LEU A 457 14.30 -5.61 26.56
CA LEU A 457 14.18 -7.04 26.82
C LEU A 457 13.72 -7.30 28.26
N TYR A 458 14.17 -6.49 29.22
CA TYR A 458 13.71 -6.55 30.61
C TYR A 458 12.24 -6.15 30.78
N GLU A 459 11.81 -5.00 30.27
CA GLU A 459 10.40 -4.53 30.36
C GLU A 459 9.43 -5.60 29.84
N LYS A 460 9.90 -6.35 28.86
CA LYS A 460 9.11 -7.36 28.15
C LYS A 460 9.10 -8.70 28.84
N TRP A 461 10.17 -9.03 29.56
CA TRP A 461 10.11 -10.06 30.59
C TRP A 461 9.03 -9.74 31.63
N VAL A 462 8.92 -8.49 32.11
CA VAL A 462 7.90 -8.12 33.10
C VAL A 462 6.48 -8.25 32.54
N GLU A 463 6.25 -7.77 31.32
CA GLU A 463 4.94 -7.84 30.65
C GLU A 463 4.49 -9.27 30.38
N VAL A 464 5.32 -10.05 29.66
CA VAL A 464 4.97 -11.42 29.24
C VAL A 464 4.91 -12.35 30.44
N LEU A 465 5.88 -12.29 31.35
CA LEU A 465 5.88 -13.15 32.54
C LEU A 465 4.70 -12.81 33.46
N GLY A 466 4.35 -11.53 33.57
CA GLY A 466 3.20 -11.08 34.38
C GLY A 466 1.88 -11.67 33.90
N GLN A 467 1.67 -11.77 32.59
CA GLN A 467 0.45 -12.34 32.00
C GLN A 467 0.52 -13.87 31.86
N ALA A 468 1.69 -14.41 31.49
CA ALA A 468 1.91 -15.84 31.35
C ALA A 468 1.77 -16.57 32.69
N ALA A 469 2.23 -15.97 33.80
CA ALA A 469 2.11 -16.57 35.13
C ALA A 469 0.67 -16.77 35.59
N GLU A 470 -0.30 -16.01 35.07
CA GLU A 470 -1.72 -16.21 35.37
C GLU A 470 -2.35 -17.39 34.62
N ASN A 471 -1.72 -17.81 33.52
CA ASN A 471 -2.25 -18.74 32.52
C ASN A 471 -1.43 -20.04 32.37
N LEU A 472 -0.25 -20.13 32.99
CA LEU A 472 0.61 -21.32 32.97
C LEU A 472 0.50 -22.15 34.25
N GLU A 473 0.37 -23.46 34.08
CA GLU A 473 0.34 -24.45 35.18
C GLU A 473 1.75 -25.04 35.45
N TRP A 474 2.72 -24.18 35.79
CA TRP A 474 4.09 -24.61 36.08
C TRP A 474 4.28 -25.13 37.50
N GLU A 475 5.09 -26.17 37.65
CA GLU A 475 5.55 -26.66 38.95
C GLU A 475 6.53 -25.66 39.60
N PRO A 476 6.60 -25.57 40.94
CA PRO A 476 7.54 -24.69 41.65
C PRO A 476 9.01 -24.84 41.20
N ALA A 477 9.42 -26.05 40.81
CA ALA A 477 10.76 -26.31 40.30
C ALA A 477 11.07 -25.59 38.97
N GLN A 478 10.06 -25.37 38.11
CA GLN A 478 10.22 -24.66 36.84
C GLN A 478 10.41 -23.16 37.07
N TRP A 479 9.62 -22.58 37.98
CA TRP A 479 9.78 -21.20 38.43
C TRP A 479 11.16 -20.93 39.03
N GLU A 480 11.64 -21.81 39.90
CA GLU A 480 13.00 -21.71 40.46
C GLU A 480 14.10 -21.81 39.40
N ALA A 481 13.91 -22.67 38.39
CA ALA A 481 14.87 -22.84 37.29
C ALA A 481 14.95 -21.57 36.42
N LEU A 482 13.80 -21.00 36.07
CA LEU A 482 13.73 -19.74 35.33
C LEU A 482 14.40 -18.60 36.11
N TRP A 483 14.15 -18.50 37.42
CA TRP A 483 14.76 -17.46 38.25
C TRP A 483 16.28 -17.55 38.30
N LYS A 484 16.83 -18.77 38.44
CA LYS A 484 18.28 -19.00 38.40
C LYS A 484 18.89 -18.56 37.06
N ASN A 485 18.17 -18.78 35.96
CA ASN A 485 18.59 -18.36 34.63
C ASN A 485 18.56 -16.83 34.47
N LEU A 486 17.47 -16.16 34.86
CA LEU A 486 17.35 -14.70 34.82
C LEU A 486 18.45 -14.01 35.63
N GLN A 487 18.73 -14.49 36.85
CA GLN A 487 19.83 -13.98 37.66
C GLN A 487 21.20 -14.19 37.00
N LYS A 488 21.40 -15.32 36.32
CA LYS A 488 22.65 -15.61 35.60
C LYS A 488 22.83 -14.68 34.40
N TRP A 489 21.78 -14.46 33.61
CA TRP A 489 21.79 -13.61 32.44
C TRP A 489 21.94 -12.13 32.80
N GLY A 490 21.16 -11.65 33.77
CA GLY A 490 21.28 -10.27 34.29
C GLY A 490 22.71 -9.95 34.73
N ARG A 491 23.33 -10.81 35.57
CA ARG A 491 24.74 -10.63 35.97
C ARG A 491 25.75 -10.61 34.81
N ALA A 492 25.47 -11.31 33.72
CA ALA A 492 26.36 -11.34 32.55
C ALA A 492 26.23 -10.06 31.72
N LEU A 493 25.00 -9.56 31.57
CA LEU A 493 24.70 -8.30 30.88
C LEU A 493 25.22 -7.08 31.65
N THR A 494 24.99 -7.02 32.98
CA THR A 494 25.54 -5.94 33.82
C THR A 494 27.07 -5.89 33.77
N ARG A 495 27.74 -7.05 33.76
CA ARG A 495 29.21 -7.14 33.59
C ARG A 495 29.71 -6.63 32.25
N ALA A 496 28.85 -6.61 31.23
CA ALA A 496 29.13 -6.07 29.91
C ALA A 496 28.80 -4.58 29.78
N GLY A 497 28.28 -3.93 30.83
CA GLY A 497 27.85 -2.53 30.81
C GLY A 497 26.45 -2.31 30.21
N LEU A 498 25.64 -3.37 30.15
CA LEU A 498 24.29 -3.37 29.59
C LEU A 498 23.26 -3.44 30.73
N ASP A 499 22.30 -2.50 30.77
CA ASP A 499 21.31 -2.40 31.84
C ASP A 499 20.08 -3.29 31.58
N PHE A 500 20.09 -4.51 32.11
CA PHE A 500 18.99 -5.48 32.02
C PHE A 500 18.01 -5.31 33.18
N GLY A 501 17.45 -4.10 33.29
CA GLY A 501 16.71 -3.66 34.46
C GLY A 501 17.67 -3.36 35.61
N SER A 502 17.62 -2.13 36.12
CA SER A 502 18.35 -1.71 37.31
C SER A 502 17.98 -2.58 38.53
N ASP A 503 18.60 -2.37 39.71
CA ASP A 503 18.32 -3.17 40.92
C ASP A 503 16.81 -3.25 41.27
N THR A 504 16.03 -2.23 40.88
CA THR A 504 14.56 -2.21 41.02
C THR A 504 13.84 -3.15 40.06
N GLY A 505 14.38 -3.38 38.87
CA GLY A 505 13.73 -4.20 37.84
C GLY A 505 13.84 -5.70 38.10
N MET A 506 15.03 -6.16 38.53
CA MET A 506 15.20 -7.54 38.98
C MET A 506 14.32 -7.87 40.20
N ALA A 507 14.05 -6.91 41.08
CA ALA A 507 13.14 -7.09 42.19
C ALA A 507 11.68 -7.33 41.74
N GLU A 508 11.24 -6.72 40.65
CA GLU A 508 9.89 -6.94 40.10
C GLU A 508 9.73 -8.34 39.48
N LEU A 509 10.72 -8.82 38.74
CA LEU A 509 10.72 -10.20 38.22
C LEU A 509 10.76 -11.23 39.36
N GLN A 510 11.49 -10.93 40.45
CA GLN A 510 11.51 -11.75 41.65
C GLN A 510 10.13 -11.87 42.29
N ASP A 511 9.43 -10.73 42.45
CA ASP A 511 8.10 -10.67 43.06
C ASP A 511 7.08 -11.50 42.27
N ILE A 512 7.11 -11.40 40.93
CA ILE A 512 6.26 -12.22 40.05
C ILE A 512 6.56 -13.71 40.29
N ILE A 513 7.82 -14.13 40.23
CA ILE A 513 8.17 -15.55 40.35
C ILE A 513 7.85 -16.11 41.74
N GLU A 514 8.15 -15.39 42.82
CA GLU A 514 7.88 -15.83 44.20
C GLU A 514 6.37 -15.92 44.49
N THR A 515 5.58 -15.01 43.92
CA THR A 515 4.12 -15.03 44.04
C THR A 515 3.53 -16.32 43.45
N TYR A 516 3.99 -16.73 42.27
CA TYR A 516 3.44 -17.91 41.58
C TYR A 516 4.13 -19.23 41.97
N ALA A 517 5.38 -19.21 42.42
CA ALA A 517 6.09 -20.38 42.94
C ALA A 517 5.58 -20.84 44.32
N SER A 518 5.05 -19.92 45.13
CA SER A 518 4.54 -20.19 46.49
C SER A 518 3.08 -20.68 46.53
N GLY A 519 2.37 -20.68 45.39
CA GLY A 519 0.97 -21.11 45.30
C GLY A 519 -0.05 -20.18 45.99
N ALA A 520 0.30 -18.92 46.22
CA ALA A 520 -0.57 -17.95 46.88
C ALA A 520 -1.73 -17.46 45.97
N PRO A 521 -2.92 -17.12 46.51
CA PRO A 521 -4.09 -16.79 45.70
C PRO A 521 -3.98 -15.42 45.00
N LYS A 522 -4.44 -15.39 43.74
CA LYS A 522 -4.49 -14.25 42.80
C LYS A 522 -5.03 -12.95 43.44
N GLN A 523 -4.16 -11.98 43.74
CA GLN A 523 -4.52 -10.55 43.82
C GLN A 523 -3.33 -9.64 43.48
N ARG A 524 -3.21 -9.21 42.22
CA ARG A 524 -2.55 -7.92 41.91
C ARG A 524 -3.63 -6.92 41.53
N LYS A 525 -3.89 -5.95 42.41
CA LYS A 525 -4.73 -4.79 42.09
C LYS A 525 -4.08 -4.02 40.95
N ARG A 526 -4.78 -3.90 39.83
CA ARG A 526 -4.48 -2.99 38.71
C ARG A 526 -4.11 -1.62 39.29
N LYS A 527 -2.87 -1.17 39.12
CA LYS A 527 -2.51 0.25 39.35
C LYS A 527 -3.36 1.07 38.38
N ALA A 528 -4.14 2.01 38.92
CA ALA A 528 -4.87 2.98 38.12
C ALA A 528 -3.89 3.77 37.24
N PRO A 529 -4.33 4.33 36.09
CA PRO A 529 -3.49 5.19 35.26
C PRO A 529 -2.96 6.33 36.12
N VAL A 530 -1.69 6.69 35.91
CA VAL A 530 -1.09 7.89 36.48
C VAL A 530 -1.92 9.08 36.00
N GLU A 531 -2.71 9.68 36.89
CA GLU A 531 -3.29 11.01 36.66
C GLU A 531 -2.12 12.00 36.55
N GLU A 532 -2.09 12.76 35.45
CA GLU A 532 -1.22 13.93 35.30
C GLU A 532 -1.43 14.86 36.50
N PRO A 533 -0.37 15.47 37.07
CA PRO A 533 -0.55 16.41 38.15
C PRO A 533 -1.38 17.60 37.66
N ALA A 534 -2.51 17.83 38.32
CA ALA A 534 -3.37 18.98 38.11
C ALA A 534 -2.55 20.28 38.20
N GLU A 535 -2.74 21.17 37.22
CA GLU A 535 -2.33 22.57 37.32
C GLU A 535 -2.88 23.16 38.62
N GLU A 536 -1.99 23.47 39.56
CA GLU A 536 -2.34 24.26 40.74
C GLU A 536 -2.79 25.65 40.25
N ALA A 537 -4.07 25.93 40.49
CA ALA A 537 -4.65 27.24 40.36
C ALA A 537 -3.93 28.22 41.31
N GLU A 538 -3.20 29.18 40.74
CA GLU A 538 -2.77 30.38 41.45
C GLU A 538 -4.02 31.23 41.77
N GLU A 539 -4.54 31.11 42.99
CA GLU A 539 -5.40 32.13 43.58
C GLU A 539 -4.52 33.19 44.27
N GLU A 540 -4.67 34.42 43.77
CA GLU A 540 -4.13 35.66 44.32
C GLU A 540 -4.55 35.88 45.78
N GLU A 541 -3.65 36.43 46.60
CA GLU A 541 -3.98 37.54 47.52
C GLU A 541 -2.70 38.24 48.08
N PRO A 542 -2.77 39.46 48.65
CA PRO A 542 -2.14 40.62 48.01
C PRO A 542 -1.04 41.30 48.84
N GLY A 543 -0.16 42.02 48.12
CA GLY A 543 0.34 43.33 48.53
C GLY A 543 1.44 43.40 49.61
N ALA A 544 2.69 43.63 49.18
CA ALA A 544 3.63 44.46 49.93
C ALA A 544 4.65 45.16 49.00
N LYS A 545 4.45 46.47 48.82
CA LYS A 545 5.44 47.42 48.29
C LYS A 545 6.72 47.41 49.14
N LYS A 546 7.89 47.41 48.50
CA LYS A 546 8.85 48.55 48.49
C LYS A 546 10.18 48.20 47.81
N ALA A 547 10.45 48.94 46.72
CA ALA A 547 11.66 49.66 46.37
C ALA A 547 13.04 49.15 46.86
N LYS A 548 13.98 49.00 45.92
CA LYS A 548 15.21 49.81 45.89
C LYS A 548 15.98 49.68 44.57
N ASP A 549 16.23 50.86 43.99
CA ASP A 549 17.47 51.38 43.42
C ASP A 549 18.03 50.86 42.08
N ASN A 550 18.04 51.79 41.11
CA ASN A 550 19.11 52.21 40.16
C ASN A 550 19.85 51.11 39.38
N GLU A 551 19.99 51.18 38.06
CA GLU A 551 20.38 52.32 37.21
C GLU A 551 19.96 52.05 35.74
#